data_AF-A0A009RPG4-F1
#
_entry.id   AF-A0A009RPG4-F1
#
_cell.length_a   1.000
_cell.length_b   1.000
_cell.length_c   1.000
_cell.angle_alpha   90.00
_cell.angle_beta   90.00
_cell.angle_gamma   90.00
#
_symmetry.space_group_name_H-M   'P 1'
#
loop_
_entity.id
_entity.type
_entity.pdbx_description
1 polymer ?
#
loop_
_entity_poly.entity_id
_entity_poly.type
_entity_poly.pdbx_seq_one_letter_code
_entity_poly.pdbx_strand_id
1 'polypeptide(L)'
;MGYGGVGRRITENLINENIKVVIAEENREIVEKLRNANIAAVSGVATEPSVLIQAHIMHARLLVISPMDILDIHRIVAIAKQLNPQIQVLICAESKEEAAVIRDENIGEVFYAKEEMAKNMSHHILNQIELAHQSTIH
;
A
#
# COMPACT_ATOMS: atom_id res chain seq x y z
N MET A 1 -2.86 5.01 2.84
CA MET A 1 -4.03 5.12 3.72
C MET A 1 -3.93 4.03 4.77
N GLY A 2 -3.94 4.43 6.04
CA GLY A 2 -3.73 3.54 7.18
C GLY A 2 -2.26 3.25 7.45
N TYR A 3 -1.90 3.26 8.72
CA TYR A 3 -0.59 2.93 9.27
C TYR A 3 -0.63 1.67 10.14
N GLY A 4 -1.35 0.65 9.66
CA GLY A 4 -1.42 -0.67 10.28
C GLY A 4 -0.21 -1.55 9.97
N GLY A 5 -0.35 -2.87 10.17
CA GLY A 5 0.74 -3.82 10.00
C GLY A 5 1.42 -3.79 8.61
N VAL A 6 0.63 -3.59 7.55
CA VAL A 6 1.15 -3.47 6.17
C VAL A 6 1.68 -2.06 5.90
N GLY A 7 0.87 -1.03 6.14
CA GLY A 7 1.24 0.37 5.89
C GLY A 7 2.53 0.79 6.60
N ARG A 8 2.73 0.33 7.84
CA ARG A 8 3.97 0.57 8.60
C ARG A 8 5.20 -0.02 7.92
N ARG A 9 5.16 -1.30 7.53
CA ARG A 9 6.30 -1.98 6.89
C ARG A 9 6.64 -1.37 5.53
N ILE A 10 5.63 -1.00 4.74
CA ILE A 10 5.83 -0.30 3.47
C ILE A 10 6.52 1.05 3.72
N THR A 11 6.03 1.81 4.70
CA THR A 11 6.60 3.12 5.05
C THR A 11 8.05 3.01 5.49
N GLU A 12 8.37 2.08 6.40
CA GLU A 12 9.74 1.85 6.88
C GLU A 12 10.69 1.49 5.72
N ASN A 13 10.29 0.58 4.83
CA ASN A 13 11.11 0.20 3.67
C ASN A 13 11.34 1.37 2.70
N LEU A 14 10.30 2.13 2.38
CA LEU A 14 10.41 3.26 1.45
C LEU A 14 11.28 4.39 2.02
N ILE A 15 11.16 4.68 3.32
CA ILE A 15 12.00 5.68 3.99
C ILE A 15 13.47 5.25 3.98
N ASN A 16 13.76 3.96 4.22
CA ASN A 16 15.13 3.44 4.17
C ASN A 16 15.77 3.62 2.78
N GLU A 17 14.96 3.58 1.72
CA GLU A 17 15.36 3.85 0.34
C GLU A 17 15.29 5.35 -0.05
N ASN A 18 15.12 6.25 0.93
CA ASN A 18 14.98 7.70 0.75
C ASN A 18 13.79 8.12 -0.15
N ILE A 19 12.74 7.30 -0.21
CA ILE A 19 11.51 7.61 -0.94
C ILE A 19 10.54 8.35 -0.02
N LYS A 20 10.10 9.53 -0.47
CA LYS A 20 9.15 10.36 0.29
C LYS A 20 7.76 9.72 0.30
N VAL A 21 7.15 9.67 1.48
CA VAL A 21 5.80 9.16 1.70
C VAL A 21 5.01 10.12 2.58
N VAL A 22 3.68 10.15 2.41
CA VAL A 22 2.76 10.85 3.29
C VAL A 22 1.73 9.85 3.81
N ILE A 23 1.56 9.77 5.13
CA ILE A 23 0.69 8.81 5.78
C ILE A 23 -0.62 9.49 6.21
N ALA A 24 -1.75 9.04 5.69
CA ALA A 24 -3.07 9.43 6.20
C ALA A 24 -3.57 8.36 7.18
N GLU A 25 -3.88 8.78 8.40
CA GLU A 25 -4.24 7.91 9.52
C GLU A 25 -5.27 8.59 10.44
N GLU A 26 -6.24 7.85 10.94
CA GLU A 26 -7.29 8.39 11.82
C GLU A 26 -6.80 8.57 13.24
N ASN A 27 -5.99 7.63 13.73
CA ASN A 27 -5.46 7.69 15.09
C ASN A 27 -4.45 8.85 15.23
N ARG A 28 -4.87 9.90 15.94
CA ARG A 28 -4.06 11.10 16.20
C ARG A 28 -2.74 10.80 16.90
N GLU A 29 -2.71 9.86 17.83
CA GLU A 29 -1.47 9.50 18.52
C GLU A 29 -0.44 8.89 17.57
N ILE A 30 -0.89 8.09 16.59
CA ILE A 30 -0.01 7.54 15.56
C ILE A 30 0.53 8.67 14.68
N VAL A 31 -0.34 9.59 14.25
CA VAL A 31 0.06 10.76 13.43
C VAL A 31 1.08 11.64 14.16
N GLU A 32 0.88 11.91 15.44
CA GLU A 32 1.83 12.68 16.25
C GLU A 32 3.18 11.98 16.38
N LYS A 33 3.19 10.66 16.63
CA LYS A 33 4.43 9.86 16.66
C LYS A 33 5.18 9.91 15.33
N LEU A 34 4.46 9.81 14.21
CA LEU A 34 5.06 9.90 12.87
C LEU A 34 5.69 11.28 12.63
N ARG A 35 4.97 12.36 12.97
CA ARG A 35 5.48 13.72 12.83
C ARG A 35 6.69 13.98 13.71
N ASN A 36 6.70 13.49 14.95
CA ASN A 36 7.86 13.57 15.84
C ASN A 36 9.08 12.79 15.30
N ALA A 37 8.85 11.77 14.47
CA ALA A 37 9.88 11.06 13.73
C ALA A 37 10.23 11.70 12.37
N ASN A 38 9.78 12.94 12.11
CA ASN A 38 9.94 13.65 10.83
C ASN A 38 9.31 12.94 9.61
N ILE A 39 8.28 12.11 9.84
CA ILE A 39 7.51 11.48 8.78
C ILE A 39 6.26 12.32 8.52
N ALA A 40 6.02 12.69 7.26
CA ALA A 40 4.84 13.45 6.87
C ALA A 40 3.57 12.63 7.10
N ALA A 41 2.66 13.14 7.92
CA ALA A 41 1.40 12.46 8.24
C ALA A 41 0.24 13.44 8.38
N VAL A 42 -0.96 12.99 7.99
CA VAL A 42 -2.24 13.72 8.02
C VAL A 42 -3.21 12.95 8.89
N SER A 43 -3.88 13.64 9.82
CA SER A 43 -4.91 13.04 10.65
C SER A 43 -6.29 13.23 10.04
N GLY A 44 -7.04 12.14 9.89
CA GLY A 44 -8.44 12.17 9.47
C GLY A 44 -8.88 10.90 8.77
N VAL A 45 -10.20 10.81 8.54
CA VAL A 45 -10.83 9.68 7.86
C VAL A 45 -10.49 9.73 6.37
N ALA A 46 -9.95 8.64 5.83
CA ALA A 46 -9.46 8.62 4.45
C ALA A 46 -10.58 8.82 3.40
N THR A 47 -11.84 8.58 3.76
CA THR A 47 -13.00 8.84 2.90
C THR A 47 -13.40 10.32 2.79
N GLU A 48 -12.72 11.20 3.51
CA GLU A 48 -12.88 12.65 3.42
C GLU A 48 -11.90 13.27 2.42
N PRO A 49 -12.37 13.97 1.35
CA PRO A 49 -11.48 14.53 0.33
C PRO A 49 -10.41 15.47 0.88
N SER A 50 -10.70 16.18 1.96
CA SER A 50 -9.77 17.10 2.61
C SER A 50 -8.50 16.39 3.11
N VAL A 51 -8.60 15.13 3.54
CA VAL A 51 -7.46 14.31 3.99
C VAL A 51 -6.54 13.97 2.83
N LEU A 52 -7.11 13.59 1.68
CA LEU A 52 -6.36 13.30 0.46
C LEU A 52 -5.67 14.54 -0.11
N ILE A 53 -6.36 15.68 -0.09
CA ILE A 53 -5.79 16.97 -0.52
C ILE A 53 -4.61 17.36 0.37
N GLN A 54 -4.76 17.29 1.70
CA GLN A 54 -3.68 17.56 2.64
C GLN A 54 -2.51 16.56 2.50
N ALA A 55 -2.79 15.34 2.07
CA ALA A 55 -1.77 14.34 1.75
C ALA A 55 -1.09 14.57 0.38
N HIS A 56 -1.39 15.70 -0.29
CA HIS A 56 -0.84 16.08 -1.59
C HIS A 56 -1.11 15.05 -2.70
N ILE A 57 -2.28 14.42 -2.70
CA ILE A 57 -2.66 13.36 -3.67
C ILE A 57 -2.50 13.78 -5.13
N MET A 58 -2.69 15.07 -5.45
CA MET A 58 -2.54 15.63 -6.81
C MET A 58 -1.15 15.43 -7.42
N HIS A 59 -0.12 15.30 -6.58
CA HIS A 59 1.27 15.10 -7.02
C HIS A 59 1.77 13.68 -6.75
N ALA A 60 0.94 12.82 -6.15
CA ALA A 60 1.31 11.45 -5.85
C ALA A 60 1.28 10.59 -7.11
N ARG A 61 2.28 9.72 -7.27
CA ARG A 61 2.27 8.70 -8.33
C ARG A 61 1.50 7.46 -7.92
N LEU A 62 1.54 7.13 -6.63
CA LEU A 62 1.00 5.90 -6.05
C LEU A 62 0.15 6.23 -4.82
N LEU A 63 -0.98 5.55 -4.72
CA LEU A 63 -1.83 5.47 -3.54
C LEU A 63 -1.82 4.03 -3.06
N VAL A 64 -1.37 3.81 -1.83
CA VAL A 64 -1.45 2.50 -1.17
C VAL A 64 -2.59 2.53 -0.16
N ILE A 65 -3.50 1.56 -0.24
CA ILE A 65 -4.63 1.39 0.67
C ILE A 65 -4.39 0.13 1.51
N SER A 66 -4.20 0.30 2.82
CA SER A 66 -4.14 -0.82 3.76
C SER A 66 -5.51 -1.51 3.86
N PRO A 67 -5.59 -2.77 4.35
CA PRO A 67 -6.87 -3.47 4.48
C PRO A 67 -7.90 -2.64 5.25
N MET A 68 -9.09 -2.52 4.68
CA MET A 68 -10.22 -1.74 5.19
C MET A 68 -11.51 -2.20 4.51
N ASP A 69 -12.67 -1.68 4.93
CA ASP A 69 -13.96 -2.05 4.32
C ASP A 69 -14.01 -1.70 2.82
N ILE A 70 -14.60 -2.59 2.02
CA ILE A 70 -14.70 -2.44 0.55
C ILE A 70 -15.36 -1.10 0.18
N LEU A 71 -16.38 -0.65 0.91
CA LEU A 71 -17.06 0.62 0.62
C LEU A 71 -16.12 1.81 0.78
N ASP A 72 -15.27 1.77 1.81
CA ASP A 72 -14.27 2.81 2.05
C ASP A 72 -13.20 2.81 0.95
N ILE A 73 -12.75 1.62 0.52
CA ILE A 73 -11.82 1.48 -0.62
C ILE A 73 -12.39 2.16 -1.85
N HIS A 74 -13.63 1.83 -2.23
CA HIS A 74 -14.31 2.44 -3.38
C HIS A 74 -14.36 3.96 -3.29
N ARG A 75 -14.79 4.47 -2.13
CA ARG A 75 -14.92 5.91 -1.91
C ARG A 75 -13.56 6.61 -2.00
N ILE A 76 -12.53 6.05 -1.38
CA ILE A 76 -11.16 6.59 -1.43
C ILE A 76 -10.64 6.60 -2.87
N VAL A 77 -10.82 5.51 -3.62
CA VAL A 77 -10.36 5.41 -5.00
C VAL A 77 -11.09 6.42 -5.90
N ALA A 78 -12.41 6.55 -5.75
CA ALA A 78 -13.19 7.51 -6.51
C ALA A 78 -12.70 8.96 -6.27
N ILE A 79 -12.50 9.35 -5.01
CA ILE A 79 -11.98 10.67 -4.64
C ILE A 79 -10.56 10.86 -5.18
N ALA A 80 -9.68 9.87 -5.00
CA ALA A 80 -8.30 9.95 -5.46
C ALA A 80 -8.22 10.11 -6.98
N LYS A 81 -9.03 9.37 -7.74
CA LYS A 81 -9.09 9.47 -9.20
C LYS A 81 -9.70 10.78 -9.69
N GLN A 82 -10.65 11.35 -8.95
CA GLN A 82 -11.19 12.67 -9.24
C GLN A 82 -10.13 13.76 -9.07
N LEU A 83 -9.32 13.68 -8.01
CA LEU A 83 -8.25 14.66 -7.72
C LEU A 83 -6.99 14.44 -8.56
N ASN A 84 -6.70 13.19 -8.92
CA ASN A 84 -5.54 12.79 -9.72
C ASN A 84 -5.89 11.56 -10.58
N PRO A 85 -6.37 11.77 -11.82
CA PRO A 85 -6.78 10.65 -12.70
C PRO A 85 -5.67 9.64 -12.99
N GLN A 86 -4.41 10.09 -12.98
CA GLN A 86 -3.23 9.29 -13.32
C GLN A 86 -2.67 8.49 -12.14
N ILE A 87 -3.21 8.65 -10.94
CA ILE A 87 -2.68 7.96 -9.76
C ILE A 87 -2.81 6.44 -9.90
N GLN A 88 -1.73 5.71 -9.62
CA GLN A 88 -1.78 4.26 -9.52
C GLN A 88 -2.27 3.86 -8.13
N VAL A 89 -3.20 2.92 -8.05
CA VAL A 89 -3.81 2.49 -6.79
C VAL A 89 -3.35 1.06 -6.51
N LEU A 90 -2.75 0.85 -5.35
CA LEU A 90 -2.38 -0.45 -4.81
C LEU A 90 -3.24 -0.72 -3.58
N ILE A 91 -3.91 -1.86 -3.55
CA ILE A 91 -4.88 -2.23 -2.51
C ILE A 91 -4.41 -3.49 -1.83
N CYS A 92 -4.33 -3.46 -0.50
CA CYS A 92 -4.03 -4.62 0.31
C CYS A 92 -5.34 -5.23 0.79
N ALA A 93 -5.67 -6.43 0.33
CA ALA A 93 -6.85 -7.17 0.78
C ALA A 93 -6.57 -7.95 2.07
N GLU A 94 -7.58 -8.07 2.93
CA GLU A 94 -7.57 -8.85 4.16
C GLU A 94 -7.79 -10.35 3.89
N SER A 95 -8.58 -10.68 2.87
CA SER A 95 -8.93 -12.07 2.52
C SER A 95 -8.79 -12.37 1.02
N LYS A 96 -8.85 -13.65 0.68
CA LYS A 96 -8.83 -14.10 -0.72
C LYS A 96 -10.13 -13.72 -1.43
N GLU A 97 -11.25 -13.84 -0.73
CA GLU A 97 -12.59 -13.55 -1.21
C GLU A 97 -12.73 -12.06 -1.54
N GLU A 98 -12.30 -11.20 -0.61
CA GLU A 98 -12.22 -9.75 -0.82
C GLU A 98 -11.29 -9.41 -1.99
N ALA A 99 -10.11 -10.03 -2.06
CA ALA A 99 -9.18 -9.79 -3.16
C ALA A 99 -9.81 -10.13 -4.52
N ALA A 100 -10.62 -11.19 -4.61
CA ALA A 100 -11.32 -11.56 -5.82
C ALA A 100 -12.37 -10.52 -6.22
N VAL A 101 -13.16 -10.02 -5.25
CA VAL A 101 -14.17 -8.98 -5.47
C VAL A 101 -13.52 -7.70 -6.01
N ILE A 102 -12.49 -7.19 -5.33
CA ILE A 102 -11.84 -5.92 -5.72
C ILE A 102 -11.16 -6.03 -7.10
N ARG A 103 -10.64 -7.22 -7.45
CA ARG A 103 -10.05 -7.47 -8.78
C ARG A 103 -11.09 -7.43 -9.89
N ASP A 104 -12.30 -7.96 -9.65
CA ASP A 104 -13.39 -7.95 -10.63
C ASP A 104 -13.86 -6.50 -10.93
N GLU A 105 -13.81 -5.64 -9.93
CA GLU A 105 -14.17 -4.22 -10.03
C GLU A 105 -13.12 -3.36 -10.75
N ASN A 106 -11.90 -3.87 -10.92
CA ASN A 106 -10.80 -3.23 -11.65
C ASN A 106 -10.48 -1.79 -11.18
N ILE A 107 -10.56 -1.54 -9.87
CA ILE A 107 -10.33 -0.21 -9.27
C ILE A 107 -8.86 0.03 -8.85
N GLY A 108 -8.01 -0.99 -8.93
CA GLY A 108 -6.59 -0.92 -8.58
C GLY A 108 -5.89 -2.27 -8.64
N GLU A 109 -4.59 -2.28 -8.42
CA GLU A 109 -3.80 -3.51 -8.30
C GLU A 109 -3.95 -4.08 -6.89
N VAL A 110 -4.33 -5.36 -6.79
CA VAL A 110 -4.75 -5.98 -5.53
C VAL A 110 -3.74 -7.02 -5.05
N PHE A 111 -3.22 -6.78 -3.85
CA PHE A 111 -2.26 -7.64 -3.16
C PHE A 111 -2.94 -8.34 -1.98
N TYR A 112 -2.83 -9.66 -1.95
CA TYR A 112 -3.27 -10.47 -0.82
C TYR A 112 -2.07 -11.16 -0.17
N ALA A 113 -1.89 -10.97 1.14
CA ALA A 113 -0.66 -11.32 1.83
C ALA A 113 -0.19 -12.77 1.62
N LYS A 114 -1.09 -13.76 1.67
CA LYS A 114 -0.72 -15.17 1.51
C LYS A 114 -0.31 -15.50 0.07
N GLU A 115 -0.93 -14.87 -0.93
CA GLU A 115 -0.55 -15.03 -2.33
C GLU A 115 0.83 -14.43 -2.60
N GLU A 116 1.08 -13.22 -2.11
CA GLU A 116 2.37 -12.54 -2.28
C GLU A 116 3.51 -13.26 -1.54
N MET A 117 3.23 -13.80 -0.36
CA MET A 117 4.17 -14.64 0.37
C MET A 117 4.52 -15.91 -0.42
N ALA A 118 3.51 -16.61 -0.96
CA ALA A 118 3.74 -17.82 -1.75
C ALA A 118 4.58 -17.51 -3.01
N LYS A 119 4.26 -16.44 -3.75
CA LYS A 119 5.04 -15.98 -4.91
C LYS A 119 6.50 -15.71 -4.53
N ASN A 120 6.73 -14.98 -3.44
CA ASN A 120 8.07 -14.64 -2.97
C ASN A 120 8.88 -15.89 -2.60
N MET A 121 8.28 -16.81 -1.85
CA MET A 121 8.91 -18.09 -1.48
C MET A 121 9.24 -18.93 -2.71
N SER A 122 8.32 -19.05 -3.67
CA SER A 122 8.55 -19.78 -4.92
C SER A 122 9.70 -19.18 -5.72
N HIS A 123 9.77 -17.86 -5.87
CA HIS A 123 10.90 -17.19 -6.53
C HIS A 123 12.22 -17.46 -5.81
N HIS A 124 12.24 -17.39 -4.47
CA HIS A 124 13.45 -17.68 -3.71
C HIS A 124 13.93 -19.12 -3.94
N ILE A 125 13.02 -20.10 -3.88
CA ILE A 125 13.33 -21.52 -4.10
C ILE A 125 13.88 -21.74 -5.51
N LEU A 126 13.25 -21.17 -6.54
CA LEU A 126 13.70 -21.30 -7.93
C LEU A 126 15.09 -20.71 -8.13
N ASN A 127 15.35 -19.50 -7.59
CA ASN A 127 16.68 -18.88 -7.65
C ASN A 127 17.75 -19.74 -6.96
N GLN A 128 17.44 -20.37 -5.83
CA GLN A 128 18.39 -21.29 -5.16
C GLN A 128 18.70 -22.53 -6.01
N ILE A 129 17.68 -23.10 -6.67
CA ILE A 129 17.85 -24.25 -7.55
C ILE A 129 18.70 -23.87 -8.78
N GLU A 130 18.51 -22.70 -9.36
CA GLU A 130 19.32 -22.21 -10.49
C GLU A 130 20.80 -22.03 -10.11
N LEU A 131 21.08 -21.42 -8.96
CA LEU A 131 22.46 -21.25 -8.45
C LEU A 131 23.16 -22.60 -8.20
N ALA A 132 22.43 -23.58 -7.65
CA ALA A 132 22.96 -24.93 -7.42
C ALA A 132 23.31 -25.65 -8.74
N HIS A 133 22.46 -25.54 -9.76
CA HIS A 133 22.75 -26.12 -11.08
C HIS A 133 23.94 -25.46 -11.77
N GLN A 134 24.11 -24.13 -11.66
CA GLN A 134 25.27 -23.43 -12.23
C GLN A 134 26.58 -23.83 -11.54
N SER A 135 26.54 -24.09 -10.24
CA SER A 135 27.71 -24.51 -9.44
C SER A 135 28.17 -25.95 -9.69
N THR A 136 27.34 -26.78 -10.34
CA THR A 136 27.65 -28.20 -10.63
C THR A 136 28.27 -28.38 -12.02
N ILE A 137 28.36 -27.31 -12.82
CA ILE A 137 28.87 -27.30 -14.22
C ILE A 137 30.31 -26.71 -14.30
N HIS A 138 30.96 -26.46 -13.15
CA HIS A 138 32.39 -26.14 -13.03
C HIS A 138 33.07 -27.15 -12.11
#